data_AF-N1PW77-F1
#
_entry.id   AF-N1PW77-F1
#
_cell.length_a   1.000
_cell.length_b   1.000
_cell.length_c   1.000
_cell.angle_alpha   90.00
_cell.angle_beta   90.00
_cell.angle_gamma   90.00
#
_symmetry.space_group_name_H-M   'P 1'
#
loop_
_entity.id
_entity.type
_entity.pdbx_description
1 polymer ?
#
loop_
_entity_poly.entity_id
_entity_poly.type
_entity_poly.pdbx_seq_one_letter_code
_entity_poly.pdbx_strand_id
1 'polypeptide(L)'
;QDGIVDIAPDGDVVLSIRHEAAASAGVSRFRVRSSILKQHSRYFAGLLDGRFGEAQRIAEALIELQNHYISPGDAPSTELPSISIIDVGRISAVKSIEPLCTDFLASLHGQDTQGLPPVANLANLAIVADRFDALESIAAYVRRRRFIRAIDGKMTPKTDGGLSEERVRQRVLIGALLDHSAWLEKYSMRMIYKGWVGRDDVDEATAMWWSLPRRLEDEISIRRDYILETIQSLQGYFVGLYTSRGRQCKLGYDSSAQCDSFQLGEMIRFLTRIGTLQVQGLVFDSADPPAPFAGDLHTLLDSLRQVPEYQIDRNHSHCGIRTRLMPLLDLIADNLQHVGICLACWAQDCTAYSWMETKRPLLWKRETHQLRGHGNKEMHVAVRELFTASDRYWS
;
A
#
# COMPACT_ATOMS: atom_id res chain seq x y z
N GLN A 1 -17.55 -34.10 -23.68
CA GLN A 1 -17.25 -33.72 -22.28
C GLN A 1 -17.76 -32.31 -22.12
N ASP A 2 -18.83 -32.11 -21.36
CA ASP A 2 -19.67 -30.91 -21.40
C ASP A 2 -19.05 -29.61 -20.86
N GLY A 3 -17.72 -29.57 -20.67
CA GLY A 3 -16.98 -28.35 -20.31
C GLY A 3 -17.38 -27.73 -18.97
N ILE A 4 -18.04 -28.50 -18.09
CA ILE A 4 -18.42 -28.10 -16.74
C ILE A 4 -17.42 -28.70 -15.77
N VAL A 5 -16.84 -27.85 -14.90
CA VAL A 5 -15.95 -28.26 -13.82
C VAL A 5 -16.78 -28.54 -12.57
N ASP A 6 -16.72 -29.77 -12.06
CA ASP A 6 -17.42 -30.14 -10.83
C ASP A 6 -16.62 -29.72 -9.59
N ILE A 7 -17.03 -28.61 -8.96
CA ILE A 7 -16.51 -28.21 -7.66
C ILE A 7 -17.22 -29.00 -6.55
N ALA A 8 -18.55 -29.11 -6.66
CA ALA A 8 -19.36 -29.97 -5.80
C ALA A 8 -20.13 -30.96 -6.68
N PRO A 9 -19.79 -32.26 -6.68
CA PRO A 9 -20.50 -33.26 -7.49
C PRO A 9 -21.99 -33.37 -7.19
N ASP A 10 -22.38 -33.09 -5.95
CA ASP A 10 -23.78 -33.00 -5.48
C ASP A 10 -24.32 -31.56 -5.47
N GLY A 11 -23.68 -30.68 -6.24
CA GLY A 11 -24.08 -29.30 -6.40
C GLY A 11 -25.43 -29.18 -7.12
N ASP A 12 -26.19 -28.18 -6.71
CA ASP A 12 -27.56 -27.89 -7.13
C ASP A 12 -27.65 -26.74 -8.13
N VAL A 13 -26.54 -26.05 -8.42
CA VAL A 13 -26.48 -24.89 -9.31
C VAL A 13 -25.23 -24.94 -10.19
N VAL A 14 -25.33 -24.40 -11.41
CA VAL A 14 -24.20 -24.14 -12.29
C VAL A 14 -23.89 -22.64 -12.36
N LEU A 15 -22.64 -22.25 -12.13
CA LEU A 15 -22.17 -20.89 -12.41
C LEU A 15 -21.55 -20.83 -13.79
N SER A 16 -22.06 -19.95 -14.64
CA SER A 16 -21.49 -19.62 -15.95
C SER A 16 -20.73 -18.30 -15.84
N ILE A 17 -19.41 -18.35 -15.82
CA ILE A 17 -18.54 -17.18 -15.59
C ILE A 17 -17.87 -16.77 -16.89
N ARG A 18 -17.99 -15.49 -17.25
CA ARG A 18 -17.30 -14.84 -18.37
C ARG A 18 -16.50 -13.64 -17.85
N HIS A 19 -15.28 -13.45 -18.36
CA HIS A 19 -14.46 -12.27 -18.05
C HIS A 19 -13.75 -11.79 -19.31
N GLU A 20 -13.93 -10.52 -19.66
CA GLU A 20 -13.50 -9.96 -20.95
C GLU A 20 -11.99 -9.84 -21.09
N ALA A 21 -11.25 -9.67 -19.98
CA ALA A 21 -9.79 -9.55 -20.02
C ALA A 21 -9.05 -10.89 -20.20
N ALA A 22 -9.76 -12.02 -20.31
CA ALA A 22 -9.16 -13.31 -20.61
C ALA A 22 -8.89 -13.46 -22.12
N ALA A 23 -7.67 -13.87 -22.48
CA ALA A 23 -7.27 -14.05 -23.88
C ALA A 23 -8.15 -15.07 -24.64
N SER A 24 -8.78 -16.01 -23.92
CA SER A 24 -9.91 -16.80 -24.40
C SER A 24 -11.20 -16.26 -23.80
N ALA A 25 -12.04 -15.59 -24.60
CA ALA A 25 -13.37 -15.10 -24.22
C ALA A 25 -14.42 -16.24 -24.04
N GLY A 26 -13.98 -17.39 -23.53
CA GLY A 26 -14.82 -18.54 -23.24
C GLY A 26 -15.63 -18.34 -21.98
N VAL A 27 -16.80 -18.98 -21.93
CA VAL A 27 -17.60 -19.11 -20.70
C VAL A 27 -17.13 -20.37 -19.98
N SER A 28 -16.59 -20.21 -18.77
CA SER A 28 -16.27 -21.34 -17.89
C SER A 28 -17.46 -21.67 -17.02
N ARG A 29 -17.79 -22.97 -16.89
CA ARG A 29 -18.97 -23.42 -16.14
C ARG A 29 -18.56 -24.28 -14.95
N PHE A 30 -19.21 -24.05 -13.81
CA PHE A 30 -18.86 -24.72 -12.55
C PHE A 30 -20.10 -25.25 -11.85
N ARG A 31 -20.13 -26.54 -11.51
CA ARG A 31 -21.16 -27.12 -10.65
C ARG A 31 -20.79 -26.90 -9.18
N VAL A 32 -21.66 -26.25 -8.43
CA VAL A 32 -21.40 -25.76 -7.07
C VAL A 32 -22.61 -26.00 -6.17
N ARG A 33 -22.39 -25.94 -4.84
CA ARG A 33 -23.47 -26.02 -3.87
C ARG A 33 -23.91 -24.63 -3.42
N SER A 34 -25.15 -24.27 -3.70
CA SER A 34 -25.73 -22.96 -3.41
C SER A 34 -25.68 -22.61 -1.91
N SER A 35 -25.94 -23.58 -1.04
CA SER A 35 -25.92 -23.41 0.42
C SER A 35 -24.55 -22.98 0.94
N ILE A 36 -23.48 -23.56 0.39
CA ILE A 36 -22.09 -23.20 0.73
C ILE A 36 -21.74 -21.80 0.23
N LEU A 37 -22.16 -21.46 -1.00
CA LEU A 37 -21.98 -20.11 -1.52
C LEU A 37 -22.66 -19.06 -0.64
N LYS A 38 -23.92 -19.28 -0.25
CA LYS A 38 -24.67 -18.37 0.65
C LYS A 38 -24.00 -18.25 2.03
N GLN A 39 -23.40 -19.33 2.53
CA GLN A 39 -22.70 -19.32 3.81
C GLN A 39 -21.39 -18.52 3.77
N HIS A 40 -20.66 -18.60 2.67
CA HIS A 40 -19.28 -18.09 2.59
C HIS A 40 -19.11 -16.83 1.74
N SER A 41 -20.18 -16.33 1.13
CA SER A 41 -20.22 -15.12 0.32
C SER A 41 -21.54 -14.37 0.52
N ARG A 42 -21.45 -13.12 0.97
CA ARG A 42 -22.65 -12.27 1.15
C ARG A 42 -23.28 -11.88 -0.18
N TYR A 43 -22.47 -11.77 -1.24
CA TYR A 43 -22.96 -11.58 -2.59
C TYR A 43 -23.91 -12.70 -3.00
N PHE A 44 -23.48 -13.96 -2.88
CA PHE A 44 -24.33 -15.10 -3.24
C PHE A 44 -25.50 -15.28 -2.27
N ALA A 45 -25.32 -14.95 -0.99
CA ALA A 45 -26.42 -14.89 -0.03
C ALA A 45 -27.53 -13.96 -0.51
N GLY A 46 -27.19 -12.73 -0.92
CA GLY A 46 -28.15 -11.75 -1.44
C GLY A 46 -28.72 -12.10 -2.81
N LEU A 47 -27.89 -12.64 -3.71
CA LEU A 47 -28.33 -13.07 -5.05
C LEU A 47 -29.37 -14.20 -4.97
N LEU A 48 -29.26 -15.07 -3.96
CA LEU A 48 -30.11 -16.25 -3.76
C LEU A 48 -31.12 -16.09 -2.60
N ASP A 49 -31.45 -14.85 -2.24
CA ASP A 49 -32.36 -14.52 -1.12
C ASP A 49 -33.83 -14.38 -1.54
N GLY A 50 -34.17 -14.69 -2.80
CA GLY A 50 -35.54 -14.61 -3.34
C GLY A 50 -36.03 -13.19 -3.64
N ARG A 51 -35.26 -12.14 -3.33
CA ARG A 51 -35.65 -10.73 -3.52
C ARG A 51 -35.61 -10.25 -4.98
N PHE A 52 -34.92 -10.98 -5.85
CA PHE A 52 -34.73 -10.62 -7.25
C PHE A 52 -35.37 -11.66 -8.17
N GLY A 53 -35.81 -11.24 -9.36
CA GLY A 53 -36.41 -12.15 -10.35
C GLY A 53 -35.46 -13.28 -10.82
N GLU A 54 -34.15 -13.09 -10.72
CA GLU A 54 -33.18 -14.18 -10.92
C GLU A 54 -33.23 -15.21 -9.79
N ALA A 55 -33.24 -14.76 -8.54
CA ALA A 55 -33.34 -15.62 -7.37
C ALA A 55 -34.63 -16.46 -7.39
N GLN A 56 -35.75 -15.85 -7.78
CA GLN A 56 -37.04 -16.54 -7.90
C GLN A 56 -37.01 -17.60 -9.01
N ARG A 57 -36.47 -17.29 -10.19
CA ARG A 57 -36.31 -18.26 -11.28
C ARG A 57 -35.45 -19.46 -10.87
N ILE A 58 -34.38 -19.22 -10.12
CA ILE A 58 -33.52 -20.29 -9.59
C ILE A 58 -34.30 -21.13 -8.57
N ALA A 59 -35.05 -20.50 -7.67
CA ALA A 59 -35.85 -21.22 -6.68
C ALA A 59 -36.94 -22.09 -7.34
N GLU A 60 -37.64 -21.56 -8.35
CA GLU A 60 -38.63 -22.30 -9.14
C GLU A 60 -38.00 -23.49 -9.87
N ALA A 61 -36.85 -23.28 -10.52
CA ALA A 61 -36.11 -24.35 -11.19
C ALA A 61 -35.61 -25.43 -10.21
N LEU A 62 -35.17 -25.05 -9.00
CA LEU A 62 -34.77 -26.00 -7.96
C LEU A 62 -35.96 -26.84 -7.46
N ILE A 63 -37.15 -26.23 -7.32
CA ILE A 63 -38.38 -26.95 -6.96
C ILE A 63 -38.75 -27.95 -8.08
N GLU A 64 -38.66 -27.52 -9.34
CA GLU A 64 -38.92 -28.40 -10.49
C GLU A 64 -37.93 -29.57 -10.54
N LEU A 65 -36.65 -29.33 -10.25
CA LEU A 65 -35.60 -30.35 -10.22
C LEU A 65 -35.84 -31.41 -9.14
N GLN A 66 -36.31 -30.99 -7.96
CA GLN A 66 -36.67 -31.89 -6.85
C GLN A 66 -37.85 -32.83 -7.18
N ASN A 67 -38.69 -32.47 -8.15
CA ASN A 67 -39.77 -33.35 -8.62
C ASN A 67 -39.25 -34.48 -9.53
N HIS A 68 -38.09 -34.30 -10.16
CA HIS A 68 -37.53 -35.23 -11.14
C HIS A 68 -36.39 -36.08 -10.58
N TYR A 69 -35.66 -35.57 -9.59
CA TYR A 69 -34.47 -36.22 -9.02
C TYR A 69 -34.53 -36.30 -7.50
N ILE A 70 -34.08 -37.43 -6.94
CA ILE A 70 -34.07 -37.69 -5.49
C ILE A 70 -33.02 -36.80 -4.80
N SER A 71 -31.86 -36.63 -5.42
CA SER A 71 -30.80 -35.74 -4.97
C SER A 71 -30.37 -34.81 -6.11
N PRO A 72 -29.98 -33.55 -5.83
CA PRO A 72 -29.40 -32.67 -6.83
C PRO A 72 -28.18 -33.27 -7.54
N GLY A 73 -27.44 -34.17 -6.88
CA GLY A 73 -26.31 -34.91 -7.45
C GLY A 73 -26.68 -35.84 -8.61
N ASP A 74 -27.90 -36.36 -8.63
CA ASP A 74 -28.38 -37.30 -9.65
C ASP A 74 -28.79 -36.60 -10.94
N ALA A 75 -29.04 -35.29 -10.89
CA ALA A 75 -29.40 -34.49 -12.05
C ALA A 75 -28.19 -34.25 -12.97
N PRO A 76 -28.34 -34.37 -14.30
CA PRO A 76 -27.34 -33.95 -15.26
C PRO A 76 -27.04 -32.45 -15.12
N SER A 77 -25.78 -32.06 -15.23
CA SER A 77 -25.36 -30.65 -15.08
C SER A 77 -25.99 -29.69 -16.10
N THR A 78 -26.55 -30.20 -17.20
CA THR A 78 -27.29 -29.42 -18.21
C THR A 78 -28.71 -29.04 -17.78
N GLU A 79 -29.29 -29.74 -16.82
CA GLU A 79 -30.65 -29.50 -16.31
C GLU A 79 -30.64 -28.65 -15.03
N LEU A 80 -29.46 -28.45 -14.43
CA LEU A 80 -29.32 -27.61 -13.25
C LEU A 80 -29.56 -26.13 -13.59
N PRO A 81 -30.16 -25.36 -12.66
CA PRO A 81 -30.29 -23.92 -12.82
C PRO A 81 -28.92 -23.26 -12.98
N SER A 82 -28.80 -22.36 -13.97
CA SER A 82 -27.54 -21.67 -14.27
C SER A 82 -27.61 -20.18 -13.90
N ILE A 83 -26.57 -19.70 -13.22
CA ILE A 83 -26.34 -18.29 -12.89
C ILE A 83 -25.28 -17.73 -13.83
N SER A 84 -25.55 -16.57 -14.44
CA SER A 84 -24.60 -15.93 -15.35
C SER A 84 -23.84 -14.80 -14.66
N ILE A 85 -22.52 -14.89 -14.61
CA ILE A 85 -21.64 -13.89 -14.02
C ILE A 85 -20.77 -13.28 -15.12
N ILE A 86 -20.89 -11.96 -15.28
CA ILE A 86 -20.11 -11.15 -16.22
C ILE A 86 -19.12 -10.35 -15.38
N ASP A 87 -17.84 -10.69 -15.52
CA ASP A 87 -16.69 -10.12 -14.82
C ASP A 87 -16.48 -10.57 -13.36
N VAL A 88 -15.21 -10.81 -13.00
CA VAL A 88 -14.80 -11.26 -11.65
C VAL A 88 -13.96 -10.23 -10.89
N GLY A 89 -13.94 -8.99 -11.36
CA GLY A 89 -13.15 -7.88 -10.85
C GLY A 89 -11.95 -7.54 -11.75
N ARG A 90 -11.29 -6.42 -11.41
CA ARG A 90 -10.10 -5.90 -12.12
C ARG A 90 -8.85 -6.74 -11.82
N ILE A 91 -8.75 -7.93 -12.38
CA ILE A 91 -7.59 -8.82 -12.24
C ILE A 91 -6.54 -8.56 -13.34
N SER A 92 -5.34 -9.14 -13.22
CA SER A 92 -4.38 -9.13 -14.32
C SER A 92 -4.86 -10.00 -15.49
N ALA A 93 -4.35 -9.72 -16.70
CA ALA A 93 -4.55 -10.59 -17.86
C ALA A 93 -4.19 -12.06 -17.55
N VAL A 94 -5.11 -12.96 -17.87
CA VAL A 94 -4.95 -14.42 -17.73
C VAL A 94 -5.27 -15.12 -19.03
N LYS A 95 -4.65 -16.28 -19.26
CA LYS A 95 -4.95 -17.10 -20.45
C LYS A 95 -6.37 -17.66 -20.41
N SER A 96 -6.79 -18.12 -19.24
CA SER A 96 -8.13 -18.61 -18.96
C SER A 96 -8.50 -18.19 -17.55
N ILE A 97 -9.78 -17.86 -17.35
CA ILE A 97 -10.32 -17.54 -16.02
C ILE A 97 -10.59 -18.79 -15.19
N GLU A 98 -10.69 -19.95 -15.86
CA GLU A 98 -11.10 -21.21 -15.25
C GLU A 98 -10.28 -21.58 -14.02
N PRO A 99 -8.93 -21.57 -14.03
CA PRO A 99 -8.15 -21.99 -12.86
C PRO A 99 -8.36 -21.08 -11.66
N LEU A 100 -8.49 -19.76 -11.89
CA LEU A 100 -8.71 -18.79 -10.82
C LEU A 100 -10.10 -18.97 -10.18
N CYS A 101 -11.12 -19.17 -11.00
CA CYS A 101 -12.48 -19.46 -10.52
C CYS A 101 -12.56 -20.83 -9.83
N THR A 102 -11.86 -21.86 -10.33
CA THR A 102 -11.74 -23.15 -9.68
C THR A 102 -11.13 -22.99 -8.28
N ASP A 103 -10.00 -22.28 -8.17
CA ASP A 103 -9.34 -22.05 -6.87
C ASP A 103 -10.25 -21.30 -5.89
N PHE A 104 -10.94 -20.25 -6.36
CA PHE A 104 -11.90 -19.49 -5.57
C PHE A 104 -13.05 -20.38 -5.08
N LEU A 105 -13.75 -21.06 -5.99
CA LEU A 105 -14.92 -21.87 -5.63
C LEU A 105 -14.53 -23.08 -4.77
N ALA A 106 -13.42 -23.76 -5.08
CA ALA A 106 -12.90 -24.86 -4.28
C ALA A 106 -12.60 -24.40 -2.84
N SER A 107 -11.98 -23.23 -2.68
CA SER A 107 -11.67 -22.68 -1.36
C SER A 107 -12.92 -22.33 -0.55
N LEU A 108 -14.00 -21.82 -1.18
CA LEU A 108 -15.30 -21.63 -0.52
C LEU A 108 -15.93 -22.96 -0.08
N HIS A 109 -15.72 -24.03 -0.85
CA HIS A 109 -16.18 -25.38 -0.51
C HIS A 109 -15.23 -26.11 0.45
N GLY A 110 -14.23 -25.41 1.00
CA GLY A 110 -13.26 -25.97 1.93
C GLY A 110 -12.27 -26.97 1.32
N GLN A 111 -12.32 -27.16 -0.01
CA GLN A 111 -11.46 -28.06 -0.76
C GLN A 111 -10.05 -27.48 -0.91
N ASP A 112 -9.08 -28.37 -1.03
CA ASP A 112 -7.69 -27.99 -1.14
C ASP A 112 -7.24 -27.91 -2.61
N THR A 113 -6.72 -26.75 -2.99
CA THR A 113 -6.08 -26.53 -4.29
C THR A 113 -4.62 -27.01 -4.26
N GLN A 114 -4.09 -27.44 -5.41
CA GLN A 114 -2.74 -28.02 -5.48
C GLN A 114 -1.64 -26.94 -5.45
N GLY A 115 -0.63 -27.16 -4.62
CA GLY A 115 0.60 -26.35 -4.60
C GLY A 115 0.48 -25.00 -3.87
N LEU A 116 1.56 -24.20 -3.99
CA LEU A 116 1.63 -22.84 -3.46
C LEU A 116 1.36 -21.86 -4.62
N PRO A 117 0.29 -21.06 -4.58
CA PRO A 117 0.00 -20.12 -5.66
C PRO A 117 1.09 -19.04 -5.78
N PRO A 118 1.43 -18.60 -7.01
CA PRO A 118 2.22 -17.39 -7.21
C PRO A 118 1.55 -16.17 -6.56
N VAL A 119 2.35 -15.17 -6.15
CA VAL A 119 1.84 -13.93 -5.52
C VAL A 119 0.80 -13.22 -6.39
N ALA A 120 0.98 -13.19 -7.71
CA ALA A 120 -0.02 -12.60 -8.62
C ALA A 120 -1.36 -13.35 -8.59
N ASN A 121 -1.35 -14.68 -8.54
CA ASN A 121 -2.58 -15.46 -8.45
C ASN A 121 -3.27 -15.25 -7.10
N LEU A 122 -2.50 -15.15 -6.01
CA LEU A 122 -3.05 -14.84 -4.69
C LEU A 122 -3.66 -13.43 -4.64
N ALA A 123 -3.05 -12.45 -5.33
CA ALA A 123 -3.61 -11.10 -5.46
C ALA A 123 -4.91 -11.10 -6.29
N ASN A 124 -4.93 -11.81 -7.43
CA ASN A 124 -6.15 -12.00 -8.22
C ASN A 124 -7.25 -12.70 -7.41
N LEU A 125 -6.91 -13.72 -6.62
CA LEU A 125 -7.87 -14.40 -5.75
C LEU A 125 -8.46 -13.45 -4.69
N ALA A 126 -7.65 -12.54 -4.13
CA ALA A 126 -8.13 -11.51 -3.21
C ALA A 126 -9.10 -10.53 -3.90
N ILE A 127 -8.83 -10.15 -5.15
CA ILE A 127 -9.73 -9.28 -5.96
C ILE A 127 -11.07 -9.98 -6.22
N VAL A 128 -11.03 -11.25 -6.62
CA VAL A 128 -12.24 -12.06 -6.85
C VAL A 128 -13.05 -12.18 -5.55
N ALA A 129 -12.39 -12.41 -4.42
CA ALA A 129 -13.07 -12.48 -3.13
C ALA A 129 -13.64 -11.16 -2.65
N ASP A 130 -13.00 -10.02 -2.94
CA ASP A 130 -13.57 -8.70 -2.69
C ASP A 130 -14.83 -8.49 -3.54
N ARG A 131 -14.74 -8.82 -4.85
CA ARG A 131 -15.87 -8.71 -5.79
C ARG A 131 -17.11 -9.51 -5.36
N PHE A 132 -16.91 -10.71 -4.83
CA PHE A 132 -17.99 -11.59 -4.38
C PHE A 132 -18.23 -11.54 -2.86
N ASP A 133 -17.72 -10.52 -2.15
CA ASP A 133 -17.89 -10.34 -0.69
C ASP A 133 -17.66 -11.65 0.10
N ALA A 134 -16.48 -12.23 -0.12
CA ALA A 134 -16.03 -13.52 0.40
C ALA A 134 -14.60 -13.46 1.01
N LEU A 135 -14.13 -12.25 1.32
CA LEU A 135 -12.78 -12.01 1.85
C LEU A 135 -12.48 -12.79 3.13
N GLU A 136 -13.45 -12.88 4.05
CA GLU A 136 -13.27 -13.60 5.31
C GLU A 136 -12.98 -15.10 5.08
N SER A 137 -13.76 -15.72 4.19
CA SER A 137 -13.60 -17.13 3.81
C SER A 137 -12.23 -17.39 3.16
N ILE A 138 -11.82 -16.51 2.23
CA ILE A 138 -10.52 -16.64 1.57
C ILE A 138 -9.36 -16.34 2.52
N ALA A 139 -9.46 -15.34 3.37
CA ALA A 139 -8.44 -15.02 4.37
C ALA A 139 -8.24 -16.20 5.33
N ALA A 140 -9.33 -16.83 5.79
CA ALA A 140 -9.28 -18.04 6.61
C ALA A 140 -8.61 -19.21 5.86
N TYR A 141 -8.95 -19.44 4.60
CA TYR A 141 -8.33 -20.47 3.76
C TYR A 141 -6.82 -20.24 3.57
N VAL A 142 -6.41 -19.03 3.19
CA VAL A 142 -5.00 -18.64 2.99
C VAL A 142 -4.19 -18.82 4.28
N ARG A 143 -4.78 -18.47 5.43
CA ARG A 143 -4.18 -18.66 6.76
C ARG A 143 -4.04 -20.14 7.12
N ARG A 144 -5.10 -20.95 6.91
CA ARG A 144 -5.08 -22.42 7.11
C ARG A 144 -3.97 -23.07 6.29
N ARG A 145 -3.87 -22.68 5.02
CA ARG A 145 -2.85 -23.19 4.08
C ARG A 145 -1.46 -22.62 4.28
N ARG A 146 -1.31 -21.61 5.14
CA ARG A 146 -0.04 -20.93 5.46
C ARG A 146 0.69 -20.40 4.22
N PHE A 147 -0.05 -19.99 3.18
CA PHE A 147 0.56 -19.58 1.91
C PHE A 147 1.53 -18.41 2.08
N ILE A 148 1.13 -17.37 2.80
CA ILE A 148 1.98 -16.19 3.03
C ILE A 148 3.26 -16.58 3.77
N ARG A 149 3.17 -17.41 4.82
CA ARG A 149 4.34 -17.93 5.54
C ARG A 149 5.26 -18.74 4.64
N ALA A 150 4.71 -19.55 3.74
CA ALA A 150 5.49 -20.33 2.78
C ALA A 150 6.18 -19.45 1.73
N ILE A 151 5.53 -18.37 1.28
CA ILE A 151 6.10 -17.38 0.37
C ILE A 151 7.28 -16.67 1.04
N ASP A 152 7.09 -16.20 2.28
CA ASP A 152 8.15 -15.51 3.03
C ASP A 152 9.30 -16.45 3.40
N GLY A 153 9.01 -17.72 3.70
CA GLY A 153 10.05 -18.73 3.99
C GLY A 153 10.97 -19.04 2.81
N LYS A 154 10.56 -18.74 1.57
CA LYS A 154 11.39 -18.87 0.36
C LYS A 154 12.21 -17.60 0.05
N MET A 155 12.09 -16.57 0.89
CA MET A 155 12.54 -15.23 0.57
C MET A 155 13.78 -14.85 1.37
N THR A 156 14.85 -14.50 0.67
CA THR A 156 16.06 -13.93 1.28
C THR A 156 15.98 -12.40 1.35
N PRO A 157 16.75 -11.74 2.24
CA PRO A 157 16.80 -10.27 2.27
C PRO A 157 17.19 -9.64 0.92
N LYS A 158 18.09 -10.28 0.18
CA LYS A 158 18.48 -9.83 -1.17
C LYS A 158 17.33 -9.90 -2.17
N THR A 159 16.60 -11.02 -2.19
CA THR A 159 15.43 -11.18 -3.07
C THR A 159 14.28 -10.27 -2.67
N ASP A 160 14.13 -10.00 -1.37
CA ASP A 160 13.14 -9.04 -0.88
C ASP A 160 13.48 -7.62 -1.31
N GLY A 161 14.72 -7.18 -1.10
CA GLY A 161 15.20 -5.88 -1.59
C GLY A 161 15.03 -5.71 -3.11
N GLY A 162 15.13 -6.80 -3.88
CA GLY A 162 15.00 -6.80 -5.35
C GLY A 162 13.57 -6.86 -5.91
N LEU A 163 12.51 -6.87 -5.09
CA LEU A 163 11.14 -6.88 -5.61
C LEU A 163 10.82 -5.65 -6.48
N SER A 164 10.16 -5.88 -7.60
CA SER A 164 9.57 -4.83 -8.44
C SER A 164 8.40 -4.14 -7.75
N GLU A 165 8.06 -2.94 -8.22
CA GLU A 165 6.88 -2.20 -7.74
C GLU A 165 5.61 -3.04 -7.82
N GLU A 166 5.37 -3.70 -8.96
CA GLU A 166 4.18 -4.54 -9.16
C GLU A 166 4.08 -5.63 -8.08
N ARG A 167 5.20 -6.30 -7.75
CA ARG A 167 5.20 -7.34 -6.71
C ARG A 167 4.94 -6.77 -5.32
N VAL A 168 5.44 -5.57 -5.04
CA VAL A 168 5.18 -4.87 -3.77
C VAL A 168 3.70 -4.46 -3.68
N ARG A 169 3.15 -3.86 -4.74
CA ARG A 169 1.72 -3.51 -4.85
C ARG A 169 0.80 -4.72 -4.67
N GLN A 170 1.11 -5.86 -5.29
CA GLN A 170 0.38 -7.13 -5.09
C GLN A 170 0.38 -7.56 -3.61
N ARG A 171 1.52 -7.45 -2.92
CA ARG A 171 1.62 -7.79 -1.48
C ARG A 171 0.87 -6.81 -0.58
N VAL A 172 0.87 -5.53 -0.90
CA VAL A 172 0.05 -4.52 -0.20
C VAL A 172 -1.43 -4.84 -0.35
N LEU A 173 -1.89 -5.13 -1.57
CA LEU A 173 -3.27 -5.51 -1.83
C LEU A 173 -3.67 -6.77 -1.05
N ILE A 174 -2.85 -7.82 -1.10
CA ILE A 174 -3.07 -9.05 -0.31
C ILE A 174 -3.12 -8.73 1.19
N GLY A 175 -2.20 -7.90 1.69
CA GLY A 175 -2.16 -7.47 3.08
C GLY A 175 -3.42 -6.74 3.53
N ALA A 176 -3.96 -5.87 2.67
CA ALA A 176 -5.15 -5.08 2.93
C ALA A 176 -6.46 -5.88 2.83
N LEU A 177 -6.57 -6.78 1.85
CA LEU A 177 -7.81 -7.53 1.59
C LEU A 177 -7.89 -8.84 2.39
N LEU A 178 -6.77 -9.49 2.69
CA LEU A 178 -6.72 -10.79 3.39
C LEU A 178 -6.18 -10.68 4.84
N ASP A 179 -6.24 -9.47 5.41
CA ASP A 179 -5.87 -9.17 6.80
C ASP A 179 -4.46 -9.63 7.22
N HIS A 180 -3.46 -9.39 6.37
CA HIS A 180 -2.06 -9.70 6.69
C HIS A 180 -1.27 -8.42 7.03
N SER A 181 -1.34 -8.02 8.30
CA SER A 181 -0.75 -6.78 8.82
C SER A 181 0.73 -6.59 8.47
N ALA A 182 1.55 -7.63 8.62
CA ALA A 182 3.00 -7.52 8.40
C ALA A 182 3.35 -7.22 6.93
N TRP A 183 2.52 -7.66 5.97
CA TRP A 183 2.73 -7.31 4.55
C TRP A 183 2.23 -5.91 4.27
N LEU A 184 1.06 -5.55 4.77
CA LEU A 184 0.51 -4.21 4.59
C LEU A 184 1.49 -3.15 5.10
N GLU A 185 1.96 -3.27 6.33
CA GLU A 185 2.85 -2.31 6.97
C GLU A 185 4.20 -2.21 6.26
N LYS A 186 4.88 -3.35 6.07
CA LYS A 186 6.21 -3.39 5.44
C LYS A 186 6.20 -2.88 4.00
N TYR A 187 5.25 -3.32 3.18
CA TYR A 187 5.26 -3.03 1.76
C TYR A 187 4.63 -1.68 1.42
N SER A 188 3.69 -1.17 2.22
CA SER A 188 3.23 0.22 2.09
C SER A 188 4.33 1.21 2.49
N MET A 189 5.07 0.96 3.57
CA MET A 189 6.26 1.72 3.93
C MET A 189 7.25 1.76 2.76
N ARG A 190 7.44 0.63 2.08
CA ARG A 190 8.27 0.56 0.88
C ARG A 190 7.78 1.39 -0.30
N MET A 191 6.48 1.40 -0.56
CA MET A 191 5.91 2.28 -1.59
C MET A 191 6.19 3.75 -1.26
N ILE A 192 6.01 4.14 0.01
CA ILE A 192 6.27 5.51 0.49
C ILE A 192 7.72 5.91 0.23
N TYR A 193 8.70 5.13 0.69
CA TYR A 193 10.10 5.56 0.55
C TYR A 193 10.64 5.42 -0.86
N LYS A 194 10.18 4.44 -1.67
CA LYS A 194 10.61 4.29 -3.07
C LYS A 194 10.02 5.33 -4.02
N GLY A 195 8.96 6.04 -3.62
CA GLY A 195 8.27 6.98 -4.48
C GLY A 195 7.35 6.31 -5.50
N TRP A 196 6.87 5.11 -5.19
CA TRP A 196 5.95 4.36 -6.03
C TRP A 196 4.49 4.75 -5.73
N VAL A 197 4.19 6.04 -5.86
CA VAL A 197 2.91 6.67 -5.50
C VAL A 197 2.45 7.66 -6.58
N GLY A 198 1.20 8.10 -6.52
CA GLY A 198 0.71 9.26 -7.28
C GLY A 198 0.76 9.07 -8.80
N ARG A 199 0.25 7.92 -9.30
CA ARG A 199 0.15 7.67 -10.73
C ARG A 199 -1.14 8.29 -11.28
N ASP A 200 -1.01 9.32 -12.10
CA ASP A 200 -2.14 10.00 -12.74
C ASP A 200 -2.67 9.24 -13.99
N ASP A 201 -1.96 8.21 -14.46
CA ASP A 201 -2.15 7.54 -15.76
C ASP A 201 -2.59 6.06 -15.67
N VAL A 202 -3.18 5.64 -14.54
CA VAL A 202 -3.59 4.24 -14.38
C VAL A 202 -4.89 3.96 -15.14
N ASP A 203 -4.76 3.25 -16.26
CA ASP A 203 -5.91 2.74 -17.04
C ASP A 203 -6.82 1.87 -16.16
N GLU A 204 -8.13 2.08 -16.24
CA GLU A 204 -9.17 1.30 -15.55
C GLU A 204 -9.11 -0.20 -15.92
N ALA A 205 -8.58 -0.54 -17.10
CA ALA A 205 -8.37 -1.92 -17.52
C ALA A 205 -7.23 -2.65 -16.77
N THR A 206 -6.38 -1.92 -16.04
CA THR A 206 -5.30 -2.53 -15.25
C THR A 206 -5.81 -3.19 -13.98
N ALA A 207 -5.04 -4.17 -13.48
CA ALA A 207 -5.35 -4.88 -12.26
C ALA A 207 -5.44 -3.94 -11.04
N MET A 208 -6.32 -4.28 -10.09
CA MET A 208 -6.64 -3.45 -8.91
C MET A 208 -5.41 -3.05 -8.08
N TRP A 209 -4.32 -3.81 -8.05
CA TRP A 209 -3.12 -3.39 -7.29
C TRP A 209 -2.42 -2.15 -7.86
N TRP A 210 -2.73 -1.74 -9.09
CA TRP A 210 -2.26 -0.46 -9.65
C TRP A 210 -3.04 0.75 -9.12
N SER A 211 -4.22 0.53 -8.55
CA SER A 211 -5.04 1.54 -7.88
C SER A 211 -5.58 0.94 -6.57
N LEU A 212 -4.79 1.03 -5.50
CA LEU A 212 -5.08 0.33 -4.26
C LEU A 212 -6.43 0.78 -3.66
N PRO A 213 -7.29 -0.14 -3.20
CA PRO A 213 -8.62 0.17 -2.71
C PRO A 213 -8.57 0.84 -1.33
N ARG A 214 -9.75 1.21 -0.80
CA ARG A 214 -9.93 1.75 0.56
C ARG A 214 -9.11 3.02 0.84
N ARG A 215 -8.89 3.86 -0.19
CA ARG A 215 -8.09 5.11 -0.13
C ARG A 215 -6.64 4.90 0.30
N LEU A 216 -6.13 3.67 0.20
CA LEU A 216 -4.75 3.36 0.55
C LEU A 216 -3.76 4.06 -0.38
N GLU A 217 -4.07 4.15 -1.68
CA GLU A 217 -3.21 4.84 -2.66
C GLU A 217 -2.99 6.31 -2.27
N ASP A 218 -4.08 7.03 -2.03
CA ASP A 218 -4.08 8.44 -1.65
C ASP A 218 -3.36 8.68 -0.32
N GLU A 219 -3.61 7.83 0.68
CA GLU A 219 -2.94 7.92 1.99
C GLU A 219 -1.43 7.70 1.87
N ILE A 220 -0.98 6.69 1.12
CA ILE A 220 0.45 6.41 0.89
C ILE A 220 1.10 7.59 0.16
N SER A 221 0.40 8.19 -0.82
CA SER A 221 0.88 9.38 -1.54
C SER A 221 1.05 10.58 -0.58
N ILE A 222 0.01 10.92 0.18
CA ILE A 222 0.05 12.03 1.13
C ILE A 222 1.12 11.85 2.21
N ARG A 223 1.31 10.61 2.71
CA ARG A 223 2.39 10.31 3.65
C ARG A 223 3.75 10.66 3.07
N ARG A 224 3.99 10.33 1.81
CA ARG A 224 5.24 10.67 1.13
C ARG A 224 5.42 12.19 1.02
N ASP A 225 4.38 12.91 0.62
CA ASP A 225 4.45 14.37 0.44
C ASP A 225 4.81 15.07 1.75
N TYR A 226 4.18 14.68 2.86
CA TYR A 226 4.49 15.22 4.18
C TYR A 226 5.91 14.89 4.66
N ILE A 227 6.44 13.72 4.30
CA ILE A 227 7.83 13.38 4.60
C ILE A 227 8.80 14.26 3.78
N LEU A 228 8.51 14.49 2.49
CA LEU A 228 9.31 15.38 1.65
C LEU A 228 9.26 16.83 2.17
N GLU A 229 8.07 17.32 2.55
CA GLU A 229 7.89 18.62 3.20
C GLU A 229 8.72 18.72 4.50
N THR A 230 8.75 17.65 5.29
CA THR A 230 9.57 17.57 6.50
C THR A 230 11.06 17.71 6.19
N ILE A 231 11.57 16.96 5.22
CA ILE A 231 12.99 17.03 4.80
C ILE A 231 13.33 18.42 4.23
N GLN A 232 12.41 19.03 3.47
CA GLN A 232 12.56 20.40 2.98
C GLN A 232 12.57 21.43 4.11
N SER A 233 11.69 21.28 5.12
CA SER A 233 11.64 22.17 6.27
C SER A 233 12.94 22.12 7.11
N LEU A 234 13.60 20.96 7.18
CA LEU A 234 14.90 20.81 7.84
C LEU A 234 15.99 21.60 7.10
N GLN A 235 16.02 21.54 5.76
CA GLN A 235 16.93 22.36 4.96
C GLN A 235 16.63 23.86 5.15
N GLY A 236 15.36 24.23 5.11
CA GLY A 236 14.88 25.59 5.34
C GLY A 236 15.29 26.13 6.72
N TYR A 237 15.24 25.30 7.75
CA TYR A 237 15.71 25.65 9.09
C TYR A 237 17.19 26.02 9.11
N PHE A 238 18.06 25.21 8.51
CA PHE A 238 19.50 25.54 8.48
C PHE A 238 19.79 26.78 7.63
N VAL A 239 19.18 26.92 6.45
CA VAL A 239 19.32 28.14 5.64
C VAL A 239 18.81 29.36 6.41
N GLY A 240 17.67 29.26 7.08
CA GLY A 240 17.09 30.32 7.90
C GLY A 240 18.01 30.73 9.06
N LEU A 241 18.66 29.78 9.73
CA LEU A 241 19.59 30.07 10.82
C LEU A 241 20.77 30.94 10.38
N TYR A 242 21.40 30.61 9.25
CA TYR A 242 22.60 31.31 8.77
C TYR A 242 22.29 32.57 7.95
N THR A 243 21.04 32.74 7.49
CA THR A 243 20.55 34.00 6.90
C THR A 243 19.97 34.95 7.96
N SER A 244 19.70 34.46 9.17
CA SER A 244 19.24 35.30 10.28
C SER A 244 20.31 36.28 10.73
N ARG A 245 19.89 37.35 11.42
CA ARG A 245 20.82 38.30 12.06
C ARG A 245 21.53 37.72 13.30
N GLY A 246 21.18 36.50 13.71
CA GLY A 246 21.72 35.84 14.88
C GLY A 246 23.03 35.12 14.57
N ARG A 247 24.09 35.47 15.29
CA ARG A 247 25.41 34.81 15.16
C ARG A 247 25.32 33.32 15.50
N GLN A 248 25.69 32.46 14.56
CA GLN A 248 25.70 31.00 14.72
C GLN A 248 27.03 30.51 15.29
N CYS A 249 28.15 31.06 14.81
CA CYS A 249 29.48 30.79 15.38
C CYS A 249 29.55 31.29 16.83
N LYS A 250 29.70 30.36 17.78
CA LYS A 250 29.75 30.65 19.22
C LYS A 250 31.17 30.81 19.78
N LEU A 251 32.19 30.74 18.91
CA LEU A 251 33.60 30.82 19.35
C LEU A 251 34.04 32.23 19.74
N GLY A 252 33.33 33.27 19.29
CA GLY A 252 33.54 34.64 19.78
C GLY A 252 34.76 35.37 19.19
N TYR A 253 35.45 34.78 18.21
CA TYR A 253 36.53 35.43 17.47
C TYR A 253 36.01 36.56 16.56
N ASP A 254 36.88 37.52 16.22
CA ASP A 254 36.56 38.59 15.25
C ASP A 254 36.19 38.02 13.87
N SER A 255 36.69 36.83 13.55
CA SER A 255 36.36 36.07 12.33
C SER A 255 35.03 35.30 12.39
N SER A 256 34.27 35.39 13.49
CA SER A 256 33.02 34.63 13.66
C SER A 256 31.94 35.00 12.64
N ALA A 257 31.87 36.28 12.23
CA ALA A 257 30.90 36.72 11.22
C ALA A 257 31.25 36.16 9.82
N GLN A 258 32.54 36.15 9.49
CA GLN A 258 33.08 35.56 8.26
C GLN A 258 32.84 34.04 8.24
N CYS A 259 32.95 33.38 9.39
CA CYS A 259 32.60 31.97 9.54
C CYS A 259 31.13 31.71 9.19
N ASP A 260 30.18 32.50 9.72
CA ASP A 260 28.76 32.32 9.41
C ASP A 260 28.46 32.49 7.91
N SER A 261 29.03 33.54 7.27
CA SER A 261 28.91 33.75 5.82
C SER A 261 29.53 32.62 5.00
N PHE A 262 30.70 32.12 5.42
CA PHE A 262 31.36 30.99 4.77
C PHE A 262 30.52 29.72 4.86
N GLN A 263 29.98 29.40 6.04
CA GLN A 263 29.11 28.23 6.24
C GLN A 263 27.82 28.33 5.42
N LEU A 264 27.23 29.52 5.31
CA LEU A 264 26.08 29.76 4.43
C LEU A 264 26.43 29.45 2.97
N GLY A 265 27.55 30.00 2.47
CA GLY A 265 27.99 29.78 1.09
C GLY A 265 28.24 28.30 0.78
N GLU A 266 28.95 27.60 1.66
CA GLU A 266 29.21 26.16 1.49
C GLU A 266 27.93 25.32 1.60
N MET A 267 26.99 25.69 2.47
CA MET A 267 25.70 25.02 2.56
C MET A 267 24.87 25.18 1.29
N ILE A 268 24.75 26.39 0.74
CA ILE A 268 24.03 26.63 -0.52
C ILE A 268 24.69 25.84 -1.66
N ARG A 269 26.03 25.91 -1.77
CA ARG A 269 26.80 25.15 -2.75
C ARG A 269 26.56 23.64 -2.62
N PHE A 270 26.54 23.13 -1.39
CA PHE A 270 26.30 21.71 -1.10
C PHE A 270 24.89 21.28 -1.54
N LEU A 271 23.85 21.96 -1.07
CA LEU A 271 22.44 21.59 -1.31
C LEU A 271 22.08 21.70 -2.80
N THR A 272 22.61 22.71 -3.50
CA THR A 272 22.45 22.81 -4.96
C THR A 272 23.18 21.69 -5.69
N ARG A 273 24.39 21.31 -5.26
CA ARG A 273 25.14 20.20 -5.88
C ARG A 273 24.43 18.86 -5.75
N ILE A 274 23.75 18.59 -4.63
CA ILE A 274 22.98 17.36 -4.44
C ILE A 274 21.54 17.45 -4.99
N GLY A 275 21.16 18.58 -5.58
CA GLY A 275 19.87 18.76 -6.25
C GLY A 275 18.68 18.95 -5.31
N THR A 276 18.89 19.32 -4.04
CA THR A 276 17.82 19.50 -3.05
C THR A 276 17.45 20.97 -2.81
N LEU A 277 18.23 21.91 -3.37
CA LEU A 277 17.98 23.35 -3.31
C LEU A 277 18.27 24.01 -4.65
N GLN A 278 17.30 24.79 -5.13
CA GLN A 278 17.47 25.69 -6.27
C GLN A 278 17.46 27.14 -5.78
N VAL A 279 18.43 27.94 -6.22
CA VAL A 279 18.46 29.39 -5.96
C VAL A 279 17.92 30.09 -7.18
N GLN A 280 16.76 30.73 -7.05
CA GLN A 280 16.09 31.45 -8.13
C GLN A 280 15.92 32.92 -7.76
N GLY A 281 16.16 33.82 -8.72
CA GLY A 281 15.87 35.24 -8.56
C GLY A 281 14.36 35.50 -8.68
N LEU A 282 13.82 36.34 -7.80
CA LEU A 282 12.39 36.67 -7.75
C LEU A 282 12.01 37.95 -8.52
N VAL A 283 12.97 38.58 -9.21
CA VAL A 283 12.75 39.85 -9.93
C VAL A 283 11.82 39.67 -11.14
N PHE A 284 11.85 38.49 -11.75
CA PHE A 284 10.91 38.07 -12.79
C PHE A 284 10.64 36.58 -12.58
N ASP A 285 9.46 36.24 -12.09
CA ASP A 285 9.08 34.85 -11.85
C ASP A 285 8.52 34.23 -13.13
N SER A 286 9.30 33.35 -13.74
CA SER A 286 8.98 32.70 -15.01
C SER A 286 9.11 31.18 -14.96
N ALA A 287 9.26 30.59 -13.78
CA ALA A 287 9.47 29.15 -13.64
C ALA A 287 8.23 28.48 -13.06
N ASP A 288 7.86 27.34 -13.63
CA ASP A 288 6.91 26.44 -12.99
C ASP A 288 7.51 25.88 -11.69
N PRO A 289 6.69 25.66 -10.65
CA PRO A 289 7.16 25.05 -9.42
C PRO A 289 7.75 23.66 -9.71
N PRO A 290 8.88 23.29 -9.08
CA PRO A 290 9.51 22.00 -9.33
C PRO A 290 8.61 20.85 -8.88
N ALA A 291 8.60 19.77 -9.66
CA ALA A 291 7.92 18.55 -9.27
C ALA A 291 8.54 17.97 -7.98
N PRO A 292 7.74 17.30 -7.13
CA PRO A 292 8.25 16.63 -5.94
C PRO A 292 9.35 15.62 -6.25
N PHE A 293 10.25 15.39 -5.30
CA PHE A 293 11.33 14.41 -5.45
C PHE A 293 10.76 13.00 -5.70
N ALA A 294 11.08 12.40 -6.85
CA ALA A 294 10.58 11.09 -7.25
C ALA A 294 11.46 9.91 -6.77
N GLY A 295 12.65 10.17 -6.23
CA GLY A 295 13.62 9.12 -5.89
C GLY A 295 13.39 8.42 -4.55
N ASP A 296 14.31 7.53 -4.16
CA ASP A 296 14.27 6.86 -2.86
C ASP A 296 14.64 7.82 -1.72
N LEU A 297 13.80 7.87 -0.66
CA LEU A 297 14.02 8.72 0.50
C LEU A 297 15.30 8.38 1.26
N HIS A 298 15.72 7.12 1.33
CA HIS A 298 16.99 6.75 1.96
C HIS A 298 18.17 7.30 1.17
N THR A 299 18.13 7.20 -0.16
CA THR A 299 19.15 7.81 -1.03
C THR A 299 19.21 9.34 -0.86
N LEU A 300 18.06 9.99 -0.69
CA LEU A 300 17.97 11.42 -0.40
C LEU A 300 18.64 11.76 0.95
N LEU A 301 18.30 11.02 2.01
CA LEU A 301 18.92 11.20 3.33
C LEU A 301 20.43 10.92 3.28
N ASP A 302 20.86 9.87 2.58
CA ASP A 302 22.27 9.52 2.43
C ASP A 302 23.05 10.58 1.66
N SER A 303 22.42 11.23 0.68
CA SER A 303 22.98 12.39 -0.03
C SER A 303 23.18 13.58 0.90
N LEU A 304 22.20 13.87 1.76
CA LEU A 304 22.31 14.92 2.79
C LEU A 304 23.41 14.58 3.82
N ARG A 305 23.61 13.31 4.15
CA ARG A 305 24.70 12.82 5.03
C ARG A 305 26.10 13.04 4.46
N GLN A 306 26.25 13.26 3.14
CA GLN A 306 27.54 13.56 2.51
C GLN A 306 28.02 15.01 2.74
N VAL A 307 27.32 15.81 3.55
CA VAL A 307 27.74 17.17 3.87
C VAL A 307 29.14 17.19 4.48
N PRO A 308 30.12 17.87 3.86
CA PRO A 308 31.48 17.95 4.41
C PRO A 308 31.55 18.69 5.74
N GLU A 309 32.64 18.47 6.48
CA GLU A 309 32.98 19.31 7.63
C GLU A 309 33.72 20.56 7.15
N TYR A 310 32.94 21.58 6.79
CA TYR A 310 33.48 22.85 6.31
C TYR A 310 34.15 23.63 7.43
N GLN A 311 35.37 24.09 7.18
CA GLN A 311 36.16 24.92 8.10
C GLN A 311 36.78 26.08 7.32
N ILE A 312 36.60 27.31 7.82
CA ILE A 312 37.21 28.50 7.21
C ILE A 312 38.71 28.59 7.54
N ASP A 313 39.07 28.21 8.76
CA ASP A 313 40.45 28.17 9.25
C ASP A 313 40.56 27.15 10.41
N ARG A 314 41.77 27.02 10.98
CA ARG A 314 42.08 26.09 12.07
C ARG A 314 41.36 26.41 13.39
N ASN A 315 40.89 27.64 13.57
CA ASN A 315 40.24 28.08 14.80
C ASN A 315 38.73 27.80 14.77
N HIS A 316 38.15 27.45 13.62
CA HIS A 316 36.71 27.21 13.43
C HIS A 316 36.37 25.73 13.21
N SER A 317 36.91 24.86 14.05
CA SER A 317 36.52 23.45 14.07
C SER A 317 35.07 23.31 14.57
N HIS A 318 34.29 22.42 13.94
CA HIS A 318 32.90 22.13 14.29
C HIS A 318 31.89 23.28 14.18
N CYS A 319 32.24 24.40 13.54
CA CYS A 319 31.29 25.47 13.24
C CYS A 319 30.32 25.11 12.10
N GLY A 320 30.60 24.04 11.35
CA GLY A 320 29.81 23.64 10.19
C GLY A 320 28.50 22.95 10.51
N ILE A 321 27.61 22.92 9.52
CA ILE A 321 26.25 22.37 9.66
C ILE A 321 26.23 20.86 9.91
N ARG A 322 27.28 20.12 9.52
CA ARG A 322 27.34 18.65 9.61
C ARG A 322 26.97 18.14 11.01
N THR A 323 27.65 18.62 12.05
CA THR A 323 27.45 18.16 13.44
C THR A 323 26.03 18.39 13.94
N ARG A 324 25.37 19.47 13.48
CA ARG A 324 23.98 19.78 13.84
C ARG A 324 22.97 19.04 12.99
N LEU A 325 23.30 18.75 11.73
CA LEU A 325 22.40 18.08 10.78
C LEU A 325 22.30 16.57 11.05
N MET A 326 23.40 15.89 11.39
CA MET A 326 23.40 14.42 11.51
C MET A 326 22.36 13.90 12.51
N PRO A 327 22.25 14.41 13.75
CA PRO A 327 21.24 13.93 14.70
C PRO A 327 19.79 14.11 14.21
N LEU A 328 19.53 15.14 13.40
CA LEU A 328 18.20 15.41 12.85
C LEU A 328 17.88 14.49 11.67
N LEU A 329 18.88 14.13 10.86
CA LEU A 329 18.71 13.11 9.81
C LEU A 329 18.50 11.72 10.41
N ASP A 330 19.18 11.39 11.52
CA ASP A 330 18.99 10.13 12.22
C ASP A 330 17.60 10.06 12.86
N LEU A 331 17.12 11.16 13.45
CA LEU A 331 15.74 11.28 13.91
C LEU A 331 14.73 10.99 12.78
N ILE A 332 14.88 11.62 11.61
CA ILE A 332 13.98 11.37 10.47
C ILE A 332 14.07 9.90 10.02
N ALA A 333 15.28 9.34 9.92
CA ALA A 333 15.49 7.96 9.51
C ALA A 333 14.86 6.94 10.46
N ASP A 334 14.92 7.18 11.77
CA ASP A 334 14.28 6.33 12.78
C ASP A 334 12.75 6.37 12.64
N ASN A 335 12.16 7.54 12.43
CA ASN A 335 10.71 7.68 12.24
C ASN A 335 10.23 7.09 10.91
N LEU A 336 11.06 7.09 9.86
CA LEU A 336 10.74 6.49 8.56
C LEU A 336 10.44 4.98 8.64
N GLN A 337 10.91 4.29 9.67
CA GLN A 337 10.63 2.86 9.86
C GLN A 337 9.17 2.58 10.26
N HIS A 338 8.41 3.63 10.58
CA HIS A 338 7.07 3.54 11.16
C HIS A 338 6.00 4.27 10.33
N VAL A 339 6.30 4.61 9.07
CA VAL A 339 5.36 5.34 8.18
C VAL A 339 4.41 4.43 7.41
N GLY A 340 4.61 3.11 7.47
CA GLY A 340 3.73 2.13 6.85
C GLY A 340 2.30 2.15 7.40
N ILE A 341 1.36 1.57 6.65
CA ILE A 341 -0.03 1.41 7.09
C ILE A 341 -0.13 0.25 8.07
N CYS A 342 -0.46 0.54 9.32
CA CYS A 342 -0.76 -0.46 10.32
C CYS A 342 -2.22 -0.90 10.22
N LEU A 343 -2.46 -2.18 9.93
CA LEU A 343 -3.82 -2.72 9.76
C LEU A 343 -4.69 -2.53 11.00
N ALA A 344 -4.12 -2.74 12.19
CA ALA A 344 -4.85 -2.63 13.46
C ALA A 344 -5.33 -1.19 13.71
N CYS A 345 -4.45 -0.20 13.54
CA CYS A 345 -4.82 1.21 13.71
C CYS A 345 -5.79 1.67 12.61
N TRP A 346 -5.58 1.23 11.37
CA TRP A 346 -6.45 1.53 10.23
C TRP A 346 -7.88 1.01 10.44
N ALA A 347 -8.02 -0.22 10.93
CA ALA A 347 -9.32 -0.83 11.19
C ALA A 347 -10.03 -0.24 12.43
N GLN A 348 -9.28 0.15 13.46
CA GLN A 348 -9.85 0.65 14.70
C GLN A 348 -10.42 2.07 14.57
N ASP A 349 -9.65 2.99 13.99
CA ASP A 349 -10.06 4.39 13.81
C ASP A 349 -9.28 5.00 12.63
N CYS A 350 -9.76 4.70 11.42
CA CYS A 350 -9.13 5.16 10.18
C CYS A 350 -9.01 6.68 10.14
N THR A 351 -10.04 7.42 10.53
CA THR A 351 -10.06 8.89 10.50
C THR A 351 -9.01 9.48 11.43
N ALA A 352 -8.90 8.98 12.66
CA ALA A 352 -7.89 9.48 13.61
C ALA A 352 -6.47 8.95 13.36
N TYR A 353 -6.29 7.92 12.52
CA TYR A 353 -4.97 7.39 12.15
C TYR A 353 -4.45 7.96 10.83
N SER A 354 -5.34 8.24 9.88
CA SER A 354 -5.03 8.79 8.55
C SER A 354 -4.33 10.15 8.64
N TRP A 355 -3.29 10.32 7.84
CA TRP A 355 -2.57 11.59 7.71
C TRP A 355 -3.33 12.58 6.83
N MET A 356 -4.22 12.08 5.96
CA MET A 356 -5.08 12.89 5.11
C MET A 356 -6.26 13.50 5.88
N GLU A 357 -6.90 12.70 6.73
CA GLU A 357 -8.12 13.12 7.44
C GLU A 357 -7.81 13.88 8.74
N THR A 358 -6.70 13.56 9.41
CA THR A 358 -6.41 14.17 10.71
C THR A 358 -5.93 15.61 10.55
N LYS A 359 -6.48 16.51 11.38
CA LYS A 359 -6.01 17.89 11.48
C LYS A 359 -4.51 17.95 11.81
N ARG A 360 -3.77 18.66 10.97
CA ARG A 360 -2.33 18.90 11.12
C ARG A 360 -2.03 19.65 12.43
N PRO A 361 -1.04 19.22 13.22
CA PRO A 361 -0.50 20.03 14.31
C PRO A 361 0.09 21.34 13.76
N LEU A 362 -0.09 22.45 14.47
CA LEU A 362 0.49 23.72 14.05
C LEU A 362 2.01 23.73 14.19
N LEU A 363 2.51 23.17 15.29
CA LEU A 363 3.93 23.17 15.63
C LEU A 363 4.31 21.82 16.23
N TRP A 364 5.34 21.19 15.68
CA TRP A 364 6.04 20.08 16.31
C TRP A 364 7.31 20.58 16.99
N LYS A 365 7.63 20.00 18.16
CA LYS A 365 8.84 20.33 18.92
C LYS A 365 9.69 19.10 19.14
N ARG A 366 10.99 19.23 18.87
CA ARG A 366 11.96 18.14 19.05
C ARG A 366 12.02 17.63 20.49
N GLU A 367 11.96 18.53 21.48
CA GLU A 367 12.08 18.19 22.91
C GLU A 367 10.98 17.25 23.40
N THR A 368 9.80 17.31 22.80
CA THR A 368 8.65 16.48 23.17
C THR A 368 8.57 15.18 22.37
N HIS A 369 9.44 15.00 21.37
CA HIS A 369 9.38 13.83 20.50
C HIS A 369 10.02 12.61 21.13
N GLN A 370 9.24 11.56 21.33
CA GLN A 370 9.71 10.28 21.84
C GLN A 370 9.03 9.15 21.07
N LEU A 371 9.81 8.13 20.69
CA LEU A 371 9.28 6.89 20.10
C LEU A 371 9.36 5.73 21.09
N ARG A 372 10.35 5.75 21.98
CA ARG A 372 10.60 4.65 22.92
C ARG A 372 9.60 4.68 24.07
N GLY A 373 9.14 3.50 24.47
CA GLY A 373 8.21 3.35 25.60
C GLY A 373 6.74 3.61 25.27
N HIS A 374 6.43 3.94 24.01
CA HIS A 374 5.06 4.07 23.53
C HIS A 374 4.43 2.74 23.13
N GLY A 375 3.11 2.63 23.30
CA GLY A 375 2.32 1.62 22.61
C GLY A 375 2.26 1.91 21.12
N ASN A 376 1.78 0.95 20.35
CA ASN A 376 1.74 1.04 18.88
C ASN A 376 0.95 2.28 18.39
N LYS A 377 -0.13 2.64 19.10
CA LYS A 377 -0.96 3.80 18.76
C LYS A 377 -0.24 5.11 19.03
N GLU A 378 0.36 5.29 20.21
CA GLU A 378 1.07 6.51 20.57
C GLU A 378 2.30 6.72 19.70
N MET A 379 2.99 5.64 19.34
CA MET A 379 4.11 5.68 18.39
C MET A 379 3.67 6.24 17.03
N HIS A 380 2.59 5.73 16.44
CA HIS A 380 2.08 6.24 15.17
C HIS A 380 1.62 7.70 15.25
N VAL A 381 1.06 8.12 16.40
CA VAL A 381 0.70 9.52 16.63
C VAL A 381 1.95 10.40 16.63
N ALA A 382 3.00 10.02 17.37
CA ALA A 382 4.26 10.77 17.43
C ALA A 382 4.93 10.88 16.04
N VAL A 383 4.96 9.78 15.28
CA VAL A 383 5.49 9.75 13.91
C VAL A 383 4.68 10.69 13.00
N ARG A 384 3.35 10.60 13.06
CA ARG A 384 2.47 11.49 12.29
C ARG A 384 2.70 12.95 12.67
N GLU A 385 2.76 13.29 13.95
CA GLU A 385 2.93 14.68 14.39
C GLU A 385 4.22 15.29 13.88
N LEU A 386 5.33 14.53 13.87
CA LEU A 386 6.57 14.96 13.23
C LEU A 386 6.36 15.27 11.75
N PHE A 387 5.75 14.36 11.00
CA PHE A 387 5.69 14.47 9.54
C PHE A 387 4.59 15.40 9.04
N THR A 388 3.48 15.55 9.74
CA THR A 388 2.32 16.34 9.27
C THR A 388 2.24 17.74 9.86
N ALA A 389 3.09 18.11 10.84
CA ALA A 389 3.07 19.45 11.41
C ALA A 389 3.26 20.54 10.33
N SER A 390 2.57 21.67 10.51
CA SER A 390 2.72 22.84 9.63
C SER A 390 4.07 23.54 9.82
N ASP A 391 4.59 23.56 11.05
CA ASP A 391 5.92 24.06 11.37
C ASP A 391 6.65 23.12 12.33
N ARG A 392 7.98 23.13 12.29
CA ARG A 392 8.86 22.25 13.08
C ARG A 392 9.94 23.06 13.77
N TYR A 393 9.91 23.04 15.10
CA TYR A 393 10.97 23.59 15.93
C TYR A 393 12.10 22.57 16.08
N TRP A 394 13.09 22.70 15.20
CA TRP A 394 14.25 21.79 15.11
C TRP A 394 15.34 22.02 16.17
N SER A 395 15.29 23.16 16.87
CA SER A 395 16.32 23.60 17.83
C SER A 395 16.48 22.72 19.06
#